data_AF-A0A7X3ZCQ1-F1
#
_entry.id   AF-A0A7X3ZCQ1-F1
#
_cell.length_a   1.000
_cell.length_b   1.000
_cell.length_c   1.000
_cell.angle_alpha   90.00
_cell.angle_beta   90.00
_cell.angle_gamma   90.00
#
_symmetry.space_group_name_H-M   'P 1'
#
loop_
_entity.id
_entity.type
_entity.pdbx_description
1 polymer ?
#
loop_
_entity_poly.entity_id
_entity_poly.type
_entity_poly.pdbx_seq_one_letter_code
_entity_poly.pdbx_strand_id
1 'polypeptide(L)' 'MAHAYTPGLRVTQHAVVHKERRLPLKGEVVVERGQAVRRDQVVARTELPGEVATLNLVNRLGISPQELAGYM' A
#
# COMPACT_ATOMS: atom_id res chain seq x y z
N MET A 1 20.87 37.60 6.22
CA MET A 1 19.89 36.98 5.30
C MET A 1 18.74 36.46 6.14
N ALA A 2 17.54 36.98 5.96
CA ALA A 2 16.39 36.63 6.78
C ALA A 2 15.91 35.22 6.43
N HIS A 3 16.12 34.26 7.34
CA HIS A 3 15.48 32.96 7.25
C HIS A 3 14.02 33.14 7.62
N ALA A 4 13.12 32.99 6.64
CA ALA A 4 11.69 33.01 6.88
C ALA A 4 11.30 31.73 7.61
N TYR A 5 11.05 31.83 8.91
CA TYR A 5 10.50 30.74 9.72
C TYR A 5 9.02 31.00 9.92
N THR A 6 8.18 30.00 9.65
CA THR A 6 6.76 30.07 10.00
C THR A 6 6.63 30.15 11.53
N PRO A 7 5.98 31.19 12.09
CA PRO A 7 5.77 31.28 13.53
C PRO A 7 5.06 30.04 14.06
N GLY A 8 5.53 29.49 15.17
CA GLY A 8 4.98 28.28 15.78
C GLY A 8 5.66 26.96 15.38
N LEU A 9 6.64 26.99 14.46
CA LEU A 9 7.48 25.82 14.18
C LEU A 9 8.76 25.82 15.01
N ARG A 10 9.18 24.63 15.48
CA ARG A 10 10.47 24.43 16.13
C ARG A 10 11.58 24.35 15.08
N VAL A 11 12.60 25.19 15.21
CA VAL A 11 13.80 25.17 14.36
C VAL A 11 14.93 24.47 15.11
N THR A 12 15.53 23.47 14.48
CA THR A 12 16.68 22.72 15.01
C THR A 12 17.57 22.26 13.87
N GLN A 13 18.88 22.15 14.11
CA GLN A 13 19.83 21.67 13.10
C GLN A 13 19.58 20.21 12.71
N HIS A 14 19.12 19.38 13.65
CA HIS A 14 18.78 17.99 13.43
C HIS A 14 17.59 17.59 14.31
N ALA A 15 16.75 16.67 13.82
CA ALA A 15 15.63 16.10 14.56
C ALA A 15 15.41 14.64 14.15
N VAL A 16 15.17 13.76 15.13
CA VAL A 16 14.66 12.42 14.89
C VAL A 16 13.14 12.44 14.99
N VAL A 17 12.46 12.03 13.93
CA VAL A 17 11.00 11.98 13.88
C VAL A 17 10.54 10.55 14.06
N HIS A 18 9.72 10.32 15.09
CA HIS A 18 9.05 9.04 15.30
C HIS A 18 7.61 9.15 14.78
N LYS A 19 7.26 8.32 13.81
CA LYS A 19 5.90 8.21 13.29
C LYS A 19 5.51 6.75 13.26
N GLU A 20 4.52 6.38 14.06
CA GLU A 20 3.95 5.04 14.03
C GLU A 20 3.28 4.79 12.68
N ARG A 21 3.61 3.67 12.05
CA ARG A 21 2.95 3.18 10.84
C ARG A 21 2.39 1.80 11.19
N ARG A 22 1.08 1.69 11.24
CA ARG A 22 0.38 0.44 11.60
C ARG A 22 -0.46 -0.03 10.43
N LEU A 23 -0.40 -1.32 10.12
CA LEU A 23 -1.30 -1.92 9.13
C LEU A 23 -2.75 -1.89 9.66
N PRO A 24 -3.73 -1.62 8.79
CA PRO A 24 -5.14 -1.59 9.20
C PRO A 24 -5.67 -2.97 9.58
N LEU A 25 -5.08 -4.03 9.03
CA LEU A 25 -5.42 -5.43 9.29
C LEU A 25 -4.14 -6.22 9.59
N LYS A 26 -4.31 -7.45 10.10
CA LYS A 26 -3.18 -8.38 10.26
C LYS A 26 -2.53 -8.63 8.91
N GLY A 27 -1.21 -8.58 8.88
CA GLY A 27 -0.42 -8.79 7.67
C GLY A 27 1.01 -9.13 8.04
N GLU A 28 1.92 -8.88 7.12
CA GLU A 28 3.33 -9.21 7.29
C GLU A 28 4.22 -7.97 7.20
N VAL A 29 5.27 -7.98 8.00
CA VAL A 29 6.37 -7.01 7.92
C VAL A 29 7.44 -7.63 7.03
N VAL A 30 7.80 -6.93 5.95
CA VAL A 30 8.71 -7.44 4.90
C VAL A 30 10.14 -6.91 5.06
N VAL A 31 10.44 -6.34 6.22
CA VAL A 31 11.75 -5.78 6.58
C VAL A 31 12.19 -6.24 7.96
N GLU A 32 13.49 -6.23 8.21
CA GLU A 32 14.06 -6.61 9.50
C GLU A 32 14.26 -5.42 10.44
N ARG A 33 14.34 -5.69 11.73
CA ARG A 33 14.62 -4.65 12.74
C ARG A 33 16.01 -4.05 12.49
N GLY A 34 16.07 -2.73 12.36
CA GLY A 34 17.32 -1.99 12.13
C GLY A 34 17.72 -1.87 10.66
N GLN A 35 16.94 -2.45 9.74
CA GLN A 35 17.19 -2.31 8.31
C GLN A 35 17.01 -0.86 7.86
N ALA A 36 17.98 -0.35 7.08
CA ALA A 36 17.84 0.92 6.39
C ALA A 36 16.84 0.77 5.23
N VAL A 37 15.84 1.65 5.18
CA VAL A 37 14.78 1.63 4.17
C VAL A 37 14.72 2.94 3.41
N ARG A 38 14.29 2.90 2.15
CA ARG A 38 14.01 4.12 1.38
C ARG A 38 12.68 4.73 1.80
N ARG A 39 12.50 6.03 1.52
CA ARG A 39 11.28 6.79 1.85
C ARG A 39 9.98 6.16 1.32
N ASP A 40 10.07 5.48 0.18
CA ASP A 40 8.98 4.89 -0.59
C ASP A 40 8.94 3.36 -0.53
N GLN A 41 9.84 2.76 0.24
CA GLN A 41 9.93 1.31 0.35
C GLN A 41 8.72 0.77 1.14
N VAL A 42 8.10 -0.28 0.60
CA VAL A 42 7.08 -1.05 1.30
C VAL A 42 7.74 -1.81 2.44
N VAL A 43 7.35 -1.50 3.68
CA VAL A 43 7.89 -2.14 4.90
C VAL A 43 6.93 -3.18 5.49
N ALA A 44 5.65 -3.08 5.18
CA ALA A 44 4.64 -4.01 5.62
C ALA A 44 3.46 -4.02 4.63
N ARG A 45 2.78 -5.16 4.51
CA ARG A 45 1.59 -5.31 3.66
C ARG A 45 0.56 -6.21 4.32
N THR A 46 -0.70 -6.04 3.95
CA THR A 46 -1.82 -6.88 4.37
C THR A 46 -2.72 -7.12 3.18
N GLU A 47 -3.33 -8.29 3.13
CA GLU A 47 -4.37 -8.60 2.14
C GLU A 47 -5.70 -8.05 2.65
N LEU A 48 -6.31 -7.16 1.86
CA LEU A 48 -7.64 -6.66 2.14
C LEU A 48 -8.66 -7.68 1.61
N PRO A 49 -9.46 -8.34 2.47
CA PRO A 49 -10.51 -9.22 1.97
C PRO A 49 -11.48 -8.41 1.13
N GLY A 50 -11.59 -8.77 -0.15
CA GLY A 50 -12.59 -8.26 -1.07
C GLY A 50 -13.81 -9.17 -1.10
N GLU A 51 -14.95 -8.63 -1.55
CA GLU A 51 -16.10 -9.46 -1.88
C GLU A 51 -15.77 -10.35 -3.09
N VAL A 52 -15.99 -11.65 -2.94
CA VAL A 52 -15.86 -12.59 -4.06
C VAL A 52 -17.18 -12.57 -4.82
N ALA A 53 -17.16 -12.03 -6.04
CA ALA A 53 -18.29 -12.07 -6.95
C ALA A 53 -18.10 -13.17 -8.00
N THR A 54 -19.12 -14.01 -8.19
CA THR A 54 -19.15 -14.93 -9.33
C THR A 54 -19.53 -14.13 -10.59
N LEU A 55 -18.76 -14.31 -11.65
CA LEU A 55 -19.00 -13.64 -12.92
C LEU A 55 -19.47 -14.66 -13.94
N ASN A 56 -20.62 -14.39 -14.57
CA ASN A 56 -21.04 -15.14 -15.75
C ASN A 56 -20.28 -14.63 -16.98
N LEU A 57 -19.12 -15.26 -17.24
CA LEU A 57 -18.24 -14.87 -18.35
C LEU A 57 -18.88 -15.13 -19.71
N VAL A 58 -19.65 -16.21 -19.87
CA VAL A 58 -20.38 -16.55 -21.11
C VAL A 58 -21.30 -15.39 -21.49
N ASN A 59 -22.12 -14.90 -20.55
CA ASN A 59 -23.01 -13.76 -20.80
C ASN A 59 -22.24 -12.46 -21.01
N ARG A 60 -21.14 -12.24 -20.28
CA ARG A 60 -20.38 -10.98 -20.34
C ARG A 60 -19.56 -10.84 -21.62
N LEU A 61 -19.09 -11.96 -22.16
CA LEU A 61 -18.33 -12.04 -23.40
C LEU A 61 -19.22 -12.27 -24.62
N GLY A 62 -20.49 -12.64 -24.43
CA GLY A 62 -21.42 -12.92 -25.52
C GLY A 62 -21.07 -14.17 -26.33
N ILE A 63 -20.41 -15.14 -25.69
CA ILE A 63 -19.92 -16.39 -26.31
C ILE A 63 -20.76 -17.58 -25.86
N SER A 64 -20.56 -18.72 -26.51
CA SER A 64 -21.06 -20.02 -26.03
C SER A 64 -20.15 -20.63 -24.96
N PRO A 65 -20.65 -21.53 -24.10
CA PRO A 65 -19.82 -22.20 -23.08
C PRO A 65 -18.60 -22.94 -23.65
N GLN A 66 -18.70 -23.45 -24.87
CA GLN A 66 -17.62 -24.19 -25.55
C GLN A 66 -16.46 -23.29 -25.97
N GLU A 67 -16.72 -22.01 -26.24
CA GLU A 67 -15.72 -21.03 -26.66
C GLU A 67 -14.91 -20.49 -25.48
N LEU A 68 -15.40 -20.62 -24.24
CA LEU A 68 -14.79 -20.04 -23.04
C LEU A 68 -13.33 -20.49 -22.83
N ALA A 69 -13.02 -21.74 -23.15
CA ALA A 69 -11.66 -22.29 -22.99
C ALA A 69 -10.61 -21.58 -23.87
N GLY A 70 -11.02 -20.87 -24.92
CA GLY A 70 -10.11 -20.07 -25.75
C GLY A 70 -9.73 -18.71 -25.16
N TYR A 71 -10.39 -18.29 -24.06
CA TYR A 71 -10.23 -16.97 -23.44
C TYR A 71 -9.67 -17.01 -22.00
N MET A 72 -9.47 -18.21 -21.43
CA MET A 72 -8.85 -18.43 -20.11
C MET A 72 -7.38 -18.78 -20.27
#